data_AF-A0A3M7SMA6-F1
#
_entry.id   AF-A0A3M7SMA6-F1
#
_cell.length_a   1.000
_cell.length_b   1.000
_cell.length_c   1.000
_cell.angle_alpha   90.00
_cell.angle_beta   90.00
_cell.angle_gamma   90.00
#
_symmetry.space_group_name_H-M   'P 1'
#
loop_
_entity.id
_entity.type
_entity.pdbx_description
1 polymer ?
#
loop_
_entity_poly.entity_id
_entity_poly.type
_entity_poly.pdbx_seq_one_letter_code
_entity_poly.pdbx_strand_id
1 'polypeptide(L)'
;MGKKSVTNEVRCQIIGLLEDKTKSNREIAKLVGESEKCVRTTRKNNDIYRTPNESTRPGRPRKLIYREQNSLFIQHPNPVACKNYFFFQIQTLFVLMRSQNLNFVTKNRK
;
A
#
# COMPACT_ATOMS: atom_id res chain seq x y z
N MET A 1 12.66 -3.63 -25.90
CA MET A 1 13.03 -2.74 -24.78
C MET A 1 11.95 -2.81 -23.71
N GLY A 2 12.26 -3.32 -22.52
CA GLY A 2 11.29 -3.40 -21.42
C GLY A 2 10.93 -2.00 -20.90
N LYS A 3 9.68 -1.79 -20.51
CA LYS A 3 9.25 -0.55 -19.83
C LYS A 3 9.95 -0.49 -18.47
N LYS A 4 10.89 0.43 -18.29
CA LYS A 4 11.46 0.75 -16.97
C LYS A 4 10.36 1.42 -16.14
N SER A 5 10.13 0.93 -14.94
CA SER A 5 9.23 1.60 -14.02
C SER A 5 9.88 2.87 -13.49
N VAL A 6 9.05 3.87 -13.21
CA VAL A 6 9.50 5.12 -12.60
C VAL A 6 10.04 4.81 -11.21
N THR A 7 11.23 5.29 -10.88
CA THR A 7 11.86 5.02 -9.58
C THR A 7 11.06 5.66 -8.45
N ASN A 8 11.19 5.12 -7.23
CA ASN A 8 10.49 5.67 -6.07
C ASN A 8 10.92 7.10 -5.74
N GLU A 9 12.19 7.47 -5.98
CA GLU A 9 12.68 8.84 -5.77
C GLU A 9 11.90 9.86 -6.61
N VAL A 10 11.72 9.54 -7.90
CA VAL A 10 10.97 10.37 -8.85
C VAL A 10 9.51 10.50 -8.43
N ARG A 11 8.89 9.42 -7.92
CA ARG A 11 7.52 9.48 -7.38
C ARG A 11 7.43 10.38 -6.16
N CYS A 12 8.37 10.28 -5.22
CA CYS A 12 8.41 11.14 -4.04
C CYS A 12 8.59 12.61 -4.41
N GLN A 13 9.45 12.92 -5.40
CA GLN A 13 9.61 14.28 -5.92
C GLN A 13 8.31 14.81 -6.53
N ILE A 14 7.61 14.01 -7.33
CA ILE A 14 6.31 14.37 -7.90
C ILE A 14 5.28 14.64 -6.80
N ILE A 15 5.21 13.80 -5.77
CA ILE A 15 4.25 13.98 -4.66
C ILE A 15 4.56 15.26 -3.88
N GLY A 16 5.82 15.52 -3.53
CA GLY A 16 6.19 16.76 -2.84
C GLY A 16 5.78 18.01 -3.63
N LEU A 17 6.05 18.03 -4.94
CA LEU A 17 5.64 19.13 -5.82
C LEU A 17 4.11 19.27 -5.97
N LEU A 18 3.35 18.18 -5.81
CA LEU A 18 1.89 18.20 -5.84
C LEU A 18 1.28 18.72 -4.53
N GLU A 19 1.93 18.48 -3.39
CA GLU A 19 1.50 18.99 -2.08
C GLU A 19 1.60 20.51 -1.99
N ASP A 20 2.62 21.08 -2.62
CA ASP A 20 2.82 22.53 -2.69
C ASP A 20 1.69 23.26 -3.45
N LYS A 21 0.93 22.56 -4.31
CA LYS A 21 -0.15 23.09 -5.19
C LYS A 21 0.22 24.32 -6.04
N THR A 22 1.49 24.71 -6.06
CA THR A 22 1.99 25.90 -6.76
C THR A 22 2.15 25.69 -8.26
N LYS A 23 2.35 24.44 -8.70
CA LYS A 23 2.73 24.09 -10.06
C LYS A 23 1.68 23.21 -10.73
N SER A 24 1.48 23.44 -12.02
CA SER A 24 0.64 22.59 -12.85
C SER A 24 1.30 21.24 -13.13
N ASN A 25 0.50 20.21 -13.44
CA ASN A 25 1.04 18.88 -13.79
C ASN A 25 2.05 18.94 -14.95
N ARG A 26 1.88 19.87 -15.90
CA ARG A 26 2.76 20.06 -17.05
C ARG A 26 4.12 20.64 -16.66
N GLU A 27 4.15 21.55 -15.69
CA GLU A 27 5.40 22.11 -15.17
C GLU A 27 6.16 21.08 -14.33
N ILE A 28 5.44 20.32 -13.50
CA ILE A 28 6.03 19.21 -12.72
C ILE A 28 6.66 18.18 -13.66
N ALA A 29 5.97 17.81 -14.74
CA ALA A 29 6.49 16.90 -15.75
C ALA A 29 7.82 17.40 -16.36
N LYS A 30 7.91 18.70 -16.70
CA LYS A 30 9.14 19.31 -17.21
C LYS A 30 10.28 19.33 -16.18
N LEU A 31 9.98 19.63 -14.93
CA LEU A 31 10.98 19.71 -13.85
C LEU A 31 11.59 18.34 -13.53
N VAL A 32 10.75 17.30 -13.53
CA VAL A 32 11.14 15.95 -13.16
C VAL A 32 11.68 15.17 -14.37
N GLY A 33 11.49 15.67 -15.59
CA GLY A 33 11.86 14.98 -16.82
C GLY A 33 10.95 13.81 -17.16
N GLU A 34 9.75 13.78 -16.57
CA GLU A 34 8.77 12.70 -16.72
C GLU A 34 7.61 13.11 -17.62
N SER A 35 6.85 12.12 -18.07
CA SER A 35 5.64 12.41 -18.87
C SER A 35 4.52 12.99 -17.99
N GLU A 36 3.69 13.86 -18.56
CA GLU A 36 2.51 14.38 -17.84
C GLU A 36 1.56 13.23 -17.39
N LYS A 37 1.52 12.14 -18.17
CA LYS A 37 0.79 10.92 -17.82
C LYS A 37 1.33 10.27 -16.54
N CYS A 38 2.65 10.24 -16.35
CA CYS A 38 3.29 9.77 -15.12
C CYS A 38 2.85 10.61 -13.90
N VAL A 39 2.84 11.93 -14.03
CA VAL A 39 2.42 12.84 -12.94
C VAL A 39 0.95 12.62 -12.57
N ARG A 40 0.05 12.54 -13.57
CA ARG A 40 -1.38 12.29 -13.34
C ARG A 40 -1.66 10.94 -12.67
N THR A 41 -0.95 9.89 -13.07
CA THR A 41 -1.11 8.56 -12.48
C THR A 41 -0.56 8.49 -11.07
N THR A 42 0.59 9.12 -10.82
CA THR A 42 1.18 9.24 -9.47
C THR A 42 0.25 9.98 -8.52
N ARG A 43 -0.35 11.09 -8.95
CA ARG A 43 -1.36 11.81 -8.17
C ARG A 43 -2.55 10.91 -7.80
N LYS A 44 -3.15 10.23 -8.77
CA LYS A 44 -4.29 9.33 -8.52
C LYS A 44 -3.93 8.20 -7.55
N ASN A 45 -2.73 7.63 -7.69
CA ASN A 45 -2.26 6.59 -6.79
C ASN A 45 -2.05 7.13 -5.37
N ASN A 46 -1.52 8.35 -5.22
CA ASN A 46 -1.38 8.99 -3.92
C ASN A 46 -2.75 9.28 -3.28
N ASP A 47 -3.74 9.73 -4.05
CA ASP A 47 -5.09 9.98 -3.54
C ASP A 47 -5.74 8.69 -2.99
N ILE A 48 -5.44 7.52 -3.59
CA ILE A 48 -5.98 6.22 -3.18
C ILE A 48 -5.20 5.61 -2.00
N TYR A 49 -3.86 5.55 -2.12
CA TYR A 49 -3.01 4.76 -1.22
C TYR A 49 -2.26 5.61 -0.19
N ARG A 50 -2.25 6.95 -0.33
CA ARG A 50 -1.46 7.93 0.45
C ARG A 50 0.04 7.66 0.52
N THR A 51 0.54 6.67 -0.20
CA THR A 51 1.93 6.22 -0.14
C THR A 51 2.47 6.07 -1.55
N PRO A 52 3.71 6.54 -1.80
CA PRO A 52 4.44 6.32 -3.06
C PRO A 52 4.94 4.87 -3.17
N ASN A 53 4.03 3.91 -3.09
CA ASN A 53 4.40 2.52 -3.27
C ASN A 53 4.24 2.11 -4.74
N GLU A 54 5.23 1.36 -5.22
CA GLU A 54 5.07 0.62 -6.46
C GLU A 54 3.93 -0.37 -6.27
N SER A 55 2.96 -0.38 -7.20
CA SER A 55 1.90 -1.37 -7.18
C SER A 55 2.50 -2.74 -7.52
N THR A 56 3.13 -3.36 -6.53
CA THR A 56 3.54 -4.75 -6.61
C THR A 56 2.24 -5.53 -6.57
N ARG A 57 1.70 -5.87 -7.74
CA ARG A 57 0.49 -6.66 -7.84
C ARG A 57 0.80 -7.99 -7.15
N PRO A 58 0.20 -8.31 -6.00
CA PRO A 58 0.41 -9.61 -5.40
C PRO A 58 -0.01 -10.64 -6.44
N GLY A 59 0.88 -11.60 -6.70
CA GLY A 59 0.63 -12.65 -7.68
C GLY A 59 -0.68 -13.35 -7.37
N ARG A 60 -1.33 -13.92 -8.40
CA ARG A 60 -2.54 -14.71 -8.19
C ARG A 60 -2.23 -15.81 -7.15
N PRO A 61 -2.97 -15.87 -6.02
CA PRO A 61 -2.77 -16.93 -5.06
C PRO A 61 -2.89 -18.29 -5.75
N ARG A 62 -1.93 -19.18 -5.51
CA ARG A 62 -2.00 -20.54 -6.04
C ARG A 62 -3.16 -21.26 -5.36
N LYS A 63 -3.88 -22.08 -6.12
CA LYS A 63 -4.93 -22.92 -5.54
C LYS A 63 -4.26 -23.93 -4.60
N LEU A 64 -4.63 -23.89 -3.32
CA LEU A 64 -4.14 -24.83 -2.32
C LEU A 64 -4.49 -26.27 -2.72
N ILE A 65 -3.56 -27.19 -2.53
CA ILE A 65 -3.75 -28.61 -2.78
C ILE A 65 -4.62 -29.20 -1.64
N TYR A 66 -5.42 -30.23 -1.92
CA TYR A 66 -6.33 -30.87 -0.94
C TYR A 66 -5.65 -31.22 0.40
N ARG A 67 -4.39 -31.66 0.37
CA ARG A 67 -3.60 -31.95 1.59
C ARG A 67 -3.35 -30.71 2.45
N GLU A 68 -3.09 -29.56 1.83
CA GLU A 68 -2.85 -28.28 2.51
C GLU A 68 -4.17 -27.72 3.10
N GLN A 69 -5.28 -27.96 2.40
CA GLN A 69 -6.63 -27.61 2.90
C GLN A 69 -6.99 -28.43 4.14
N ASN A 70 -6.72 -29.73 4.13
CA ASN A 70 -6.96 -30.60 5.29
C ASN A 70 -6.04 -30.25 6.46
N SER A 71 -4.77 -29.90 6.24
CA SER A 71 -3.89 -29.49 7.34
C SER A 71 -4.36 -28.21 8.03
N LEU A 72 -4.94 -27.25 7.29
CA LEU A 72 -5.52 -26.04 7.87
C LEU A 72 -6.76 -26.35 8.73
N PHE A 73 -7.55 -27.35 8.33
CA PHE A 73 -8.71 -27.81 9.08
C PHE A 73 -8.33 -28.60 10.34
N ILE A 74 -7.25 -29.38 10.28
CA ILE A 74 -6.74 -30.16 11.42
C ILE A 74 -6.04 -29.26 12.45
N GLN A 75 -5.33 -28.22 12.02
CA GLN A 75 -4.66 -27.25 12.91
C GLN A 75 -5.65 -26.34 13.65
N HIS A 76 -6.89 -26.19 13.15
CA HIS A 76 -7.93 -25.38 13.77
C HIS A 76 -9.24 -26.18 13.92
N PRO A 77 -9.30 -27.11 14.89
CA PRO A 77 -10.38 -28.11 15.00
C PRO A 77 -11.74 -27.56 15.47
N ASN A 78 -11.94 -26.23 15.54
CA ASN A 78 -13.12 -25.65 16.17
C ASN A 78 -13.97 -24.81 15.18
N PRO A 79 -14.94 -25.42 14.47
CA PRO A 79 -15.66 -24.77 13.37
C PRO A 79 -16.58 -23.61 13.81
N VAL A 80 -16.91 -23.50 15.10
CA VAL A 80 -17.77 -22.42 15.65
C VAL A 80 -16.95 -21.22 16.14
N ALA A 81 -15.66 -21.41 16.47
CA ALA A 81 -14.78 -20.33 16.90
C ALA A 81 -14.11 -19.59 15.72
N CYS A 82 -13.91 -20.24 14.58
CA CYS A 82 -13.08 -19.73 13.49
C CYS A 82 -13.59 -18.46 12.78
N LYS A 83 -14.91 -18.22 12.70
CA LYS A 83 -15.41 -16.99 12.03
C LYS A 83 -15.22 -15.74 12.91
N ASN A 84 -15.49 -15.86 14.21
CA ASN A 84 -15.40 -14.73 15.13
C ASN A 84 -13.96 -14.46 15.60
N TYR A 85 -13.12 -15.50 15.78
CA TYR A 85 -11.71 -15.31 16.15
C TYR A 85 -10.87 -14.71 15.03
N PHE A 86 -11.12 -15.06 13.76
CA PHE A 86 -10.38 -14.46 12.63
C PHE A 86 -10.76 -12.98 12.44
N PHE A 87 -12.04 -12.65 12.61
CA PHE A 87 -12.50 -11.27 12.60
C PHE A 87 -11.96 -10.47 13.79
N PHE A 88 -11.94 -11.05 15.00
CA PHE A 88 -11.37 -10.42 16.19
C PHE A 88 -9.86 -10.23 16.08
N GLN A 89 -9.10 -11.21 15.56
CA GLN A 89 -7.64 -11.09 15.37
C GLN A 89 -7.30 -10.01 14.34
N ILE A 90 -7.97 -9.96 13.19
CA ILE A 90 -7.73 -8.91 12.20
C ILE A 90 -8.08 -7.54 12.78
N GLN A 91 -9.19 -7.43 13.52
CA GLN A 91 -9.58 -6.16 14.12
C GLN A 91 -8.62 -5.72 15.24
N THR A 92 -8.13 -6.62 16.08
CA THR A 92 -7.10 -6.30 17.09
C THR A 92 -5.75 -5.98 16.48
N LEU A 93 -5.31 -6.68 15.42
CA LEU A 93 -4.08 -6.33 14.69
C LEU A 93 -4.19 -4.94 14.05
N PHE A 94 -5.34 -4.61 13.47
CA PHE A 94 -5.58 -3.31 12.83
C PHE A 94 -5.58 -2.17 13.87
N VAL A 95 -6.16 -2.39 15.05
CA VAL A 95 -6.12 -1.43 16.17
C VAL A 95 -4.70 -1.28 16.74
N LEU A 96 -3.93 -2.36 16.86
CA LEU A 96 -2.54 -2.32 17.33
C LEU A 96 -1.63 -1.56 16.35
N MET A 97 -1.76 -1.84 15.04
CA MET A 97 -1.05 -1.13 13.97
C MET A 97 -1.38 0.37 13.94
N ARG A 98 -2.63 0.73 14.26
CA ARG A 98 -3.08 2.14 14.35
C ARG A 98 -2.55 2.85 15.60
N SER A 99 -2.44 2.14 16.73
CA SER A 99 -1.89 2.65 17.99
C SER A 99 -0.37 2.86 17.92
N GLN A 100 0.37 1.98 17.24
CA GLN A 100 1.81 2.18 17.00
C GLN A 100 2.07 3.37 16.06
N ASN A 101 1.22 3.59 15.05
CA ASN A 101 1.29 4.78 14.20
C ASN A 101 1.02 6.09 14.97
N LEU A 102 0.02 6.10 15.87
CA LEU A 102 -0.29 7.28 16.67
C LEU A 102 0.84 7.63 17.63
N ASN A 103 1.46 6.62 18.27
CA ASN A 103 2.62 6.81 19.15
C ASN A 103 3.89 7.24 18.40
N PHE A 104 4.07 6.83 17.14
CA PHE A 104 5.17 7.30 16.30
C PHE A 104 4.98 8.77 15.89
N VAL A 105 3.75 9.18 15.57
CA VAL A 105 3.44 10.59 15.21
C VAL A 105 3.57 11.54 16.41
N THR A 106 3.21 11.11 17.63
CA THR A 106 3.34 11.96 18.83
C THR A 106 4.77 12.06 19.36
N LYS A 107 5.61 11.05 19.12
CA LYS A 107 7.03 11.05 19.54
C LYS A 107 7.94 11.89 18.65
N ASN A 108 7.52 12.20 17.42
CA ASN A 108 8.24 13.05 16.46
C ASN A 108 7.72 14.52 16.42
N ARG A 109 6.92 14.94 17.39
CA ARG A 109 6.41 16.32 17.56
C ARG A 109 6.91 17.00 18.84
N LYS A 110 8.07 16.59 19.36
CA LYS A 110 8.82 17.34 20.39
C LYS A 110 10.13 17.83 19.81
#